data_AF-A0A6P0Y0L3-F1
#
_entry.id   AF-A0A6P0Y0L3-F1
#
_cell.length_a   1.000
_cell.length_b   1.000
_cell.length_c   1.000
_cell.angle_alpha   90.00
_cell.angle_beta   90.00
_cell.angle_gamma   90.00
#
_symmetry.space_group_name_H-M   'P 1'
#
loop_
_entity.id
_entity.type
_entity.pdbx_description
1 polymer ?
#
loop_
_entity_poly.entity_id
_entity_poly.type
_entity_poly.pdbx_seq_one_letter_code
_entity_poly.pdbx_strand_id
1 'polypeptide(L)'
;MPENSASVNSTDAPALSELSQRDKPWDKHRANADKVANHYRGDEDFGNYANRIDFCSQLLDFRLVPDGSDGDYKLKLAASRFCRVRHCPVCQWRRSMKWKAKAYNLLPKIVRDFPKHRWLFLTLTVKNCPITELRRTLDWMNVAWRRFIKRKVFPAIGWVRSTEVTRGKDGSAHPHFHCLLLVSPGYFAGKNYLKQFQWVELWQKCLRIDYKPILDVRPVKRGSQPMDLIPELLKYCVKESDMVKDKDWFLELTHQMHKMRCVVTGGVVKEYLKELEEEPEDLIGDDGEGEVDEGHMYFGWRKQEKLYRKVER
;
A
#
# COMPACT_ATOMS: atom_id res chain seq x y z
N MET A 1 35.19 46.40 -6.03
CA MET A 1 34.02 46.15 -5.17
C MET A 1 33.45 44.82 -5.63
N PRO A 2 33.68 43.71 -4.91
CA PRO A 2 33.02 42.45 -5.25
C PRO A 2 31.60 42.48 -4.68
N GLU A 3 30.62 42.21 -5.55
CA GLU A 3 29.22 42.06 -5.17
C GLU A 3 29.08 40.84 -4.25
N ASN A 4 28.62 41.10 -3.03
CA ASN A 4 28.19 40.06 -2.08
C ASN A 4 26.96 39.36 -2.68
N SER A 5 27.12 38.10 -3.10
CA SER A 5 26.00 37.20 -3.30
C SER A 5 25.36 36.93 -1.94
N ALA A 6 24.23 37.59 -1.67
CA ALA A 6 23.43 37.31 -0.50
C ALA A 6 22.93 35.86 -0.58
N SER A 7 23.49 34.99 0.25
CA SER A 7 22.95 33.66 0.50
C SER A 7 21.52 33.82 1.02
N VAL A 8 20.53 33.48 0.20
CA VAL A 8 19.12 33.48 0.60
C VAL A 8 18.99 32.54 1.81
N ASN A 9 18.60 33.08 2.96
CA ASN A 9 18.38 32.28 4.15
C ASN A 9 17.33 31.19 3.85
N SER A 10 17.70 29.93 4.06
CA SER A 10 16.91 28.77 3.63
C SER A 10 15.54 28.60 4.32
N THR A 11 15.22 29.46 5.29
CA THR A 11 13.95 29.49 6.03
C THR A 11 12.82 30.19 5.27
N ASP A 12 13.15 31.04 4.29
CA ASP A 12 12.15 31.80 3.51
C ASP A 12 11.82 31.16 2.15
N ALA A 13 12.49 30.06 1.80
CA ALA A 13 12.23 29.35 0.55
C ALA A 13 10.85 28.68 0.58
N PRO A 14 10.05 28.76 -0.50
CA PRO A 14 8.67 28.24 -0.52
C PRO A 14 8.64 26.74 -0.25
N ALA A 15 7.60 26.29 0.47
CA ALA A 15 7.38 24.87 0.74
C ALA A 15 6.77 24.16 -0.47
N LEU A 16 7.05 22.87 -0.62
CA LEU A 16 6.45 22.03 -1.67
C LEU A 16 4.92 22.07 -1.59
N SER A 17 4.35 21.98 -0.39
CA SER A 17 2.90 22.00 -0.18
C SER A 17 2.25 23.34 -0.54
N GLU A 18 3.00 24.44 -0.52
CA GLU A 18 2.52 25.77 -0.93
C GLU A 18 2.44 25.86 -2.45
N LEU A 19 3.43 25.28 -3.15
CA LEU A 19 3.49 25.25 -4.61
C LEU A 19 2.63 24.14 -5.22
N SER A 20 2.39 23.04 -4.50
CA SER A 20 1.60 21.90 -4.95
C SER A 20 0.84 21.26 -3.78
N GLN A 21 -0.44 21.62 -3.65
CA GLN A 21 -1.31 21.07 -2.59
C GLN A 21 -1.47 19.54 -2.69
N ARG A 22 -1.40 18.97 -3.90
CA ARG A 22 -1.46 17.51 -4.10
C ARG A 22 -0.24 16.77 -3.55
N ASP A 23 0.89 17.46 -3.42
CA ASP A 23 2.15 16.89 -2.94
C ASP A 23 2.36 17.05 -1.43
N LYS A 24 1.42 17.73 -0.73
CA LYS A 24 1.35 17.79 0.74
C LYS A 24 1.50 16.43 1.48
N PRO A 25 1.05 15.27 0.94
CA PRO A 25 1.29 13.98 1.59
C PRO A 25 2.78 13.68 1.85
N TRP A 26 3.71 14.21 1.06
CA TRP A 26 5.15 14.04 1.28
C TRP A 26 5.58 14.45 2.68
N ASP A 27 5.12 15.61 3.17
CA ASP A 27 5.46 16.13 4.49
C ASP A 27 5.01 15.16 5.60
N LYS A 28 3.76 14.69 5.50
CA LYS A 28 3.18 13.73 6.45
C LYS A 28 3.97 12.42 6.46
N HIS A 29 4.21 11.83 5.29
CA HIS A 29 4.88 10.54 5.18
C HIS A 29 6.34 10.63 5.66
N ARG A 30 7.05 11.71 5.34
CA ARG A 30 8.43 11.93 5.80
C ARG A 30 8.50 12.20 7.30
N ALA A 31 7.60 13.01 7.85
CA ALA A 31 7.53 13.24 9.30
C ALA A 31 7.24 11.95 10.09
N ASN A 32 6.38 11.08 9.57
CA ASN A 32 6.17 9.76 10.18
C ASN A 32 7.37 8.83 9.98
N ALA A 33 8.10 8.95 8.86
CA ALA A 33 9.34 8.21 8.64
C ALA A 33 10.44 8.58 9.66
N ASP A 34 10.55 9.86 10.03
CA ASP A 34 11.45 10.28 11.11
C ASP A 34 11.08 9.63 12.45
N LYS A 35 9.77 9.53 12.78
CA LYS A 35 9.31 8.85 14.00
C LYS A 35 9.62 7.35 13.96
N VAL A 36 9.36 6.70 12.83
CA VAL A 36 9.67 5.27 12.64
C VAL A 36 11.19 5.02 12.72
N ALA A 37 12.02 5.89 12.16
CA ALA A 37 13.47 5.78 12.29
C ALA A 37 13.91 5.89 13.76
N ASN A 38 13.27 6.77 14.54
CA ASN A 38 13.54 6.87 15.97
C ASN A 38 13.15 5.59 16.74
N HIS A 39 12.06 4.91 16.37
CA HIS A 39 11.69 3.63 16.97
C HIS A 39 12.72 2.54 16.71
N TYR A 40 13.29 2.48 15.50
CA TYR A 40 14.38 1.56 15.19
C TYR A 40 15.73 1.91 15.81
N ARG A 41 15.93 3.16 16.25
CA ARG A 41 17.25 3.62 16.70
C ARG A 41 17.65 2.93 18.01
N GLY A 42 18.85 2.36 18.01
CA GLY A 42 19.41 1.64 19.16
C GLY A 42 18.84 0.23 19.36
N ASP A 43 17.97 -0.24 18.46
CA ASP A 43 17.53 -1.63 18.44
C ASP A 43 18.63 -2.54 17.87
N GLU A 44 18.84 -3.71 18.49
CA GLU A 44 19.92 -4.64 18.13
C GLU A 44 19.72 -5.25 16.73
N ASP A 45 18.49 -5.62 16.38
CA ASP A 45 18.16 -6.30 15.13
C ASP A 45 17.91 -5.32 13.98
N PHE A 46 17.33 -4.16 14.29
CA PHE A 46 16.79 -3.22 13.32
C PHE A 46 17.47 -1.85 13.32
N GLY A 47 18.53 -1.63 14.10
CA GLY A 47 19.25 -0.35 14.14
C GLY A 47 19.69 0.17 12.76
N ASN A 48 20.10 -0.73 11.85
CA ASN A 48 20.44 -0.38 10.47
C ASN A 48 19.26 0.14 9.64
N TYR A 49 18.02 -0.18 10.01
CA TYR A 49 16.83 0.35 9.32
C TYR A 49 16.65 1.83 9.62
N ALA A 50 16.97 2.29 10.84
CA ALA A 50 16.97 3.71 11.18
C ALA A 50 17.89 4.50 10.24
N ASN A 51 19.15 4.05 10.09
CA ASN A 51 20.14 4.70 9.23
C ASN A 51 19.66 4.81 7.78
N ARG A 52 19.05 3.75 7.25
CA ARG A 52 18.51 3.76 5.88
C ARG A 52 17.32 4.73 5.75
N ILE A 53 16.41 4.74 6.72
CA ILE A 53 15.23 5.61 6.72
C ILE A 53 15.63 7.08 6.88
N ASP A 54 16.68 7.39 7.64
CA ASP A 54 17.19 8.74 7.82
C ASP A 54 17.57 9.39 6.47
N PHE A 55 18.14 8.64 5.52
CA PHE A 55 18.44 9.15 4.17
C PHE A 55 17.28 9.04 3.16
N CYS A 56 16.17 8.40 3.52
CA CYS A 56 15.04 8.22 2.62
C CYS A 56 14.39 9.57 2.30
N SER A 57 14.24 9.87 1.01
CA SER A 57 13.55 11.06 0.52
C SER A 57 13.99 12.37 1.15
N GLN A 58 15.27 12.51 1.53
CA GLN A 58 15.78 13.79 2.07
C GLN A 58 15.77 14.91 1.02
N LEU A 59 15.88 14.53 -0.25
CA LEU A 59 15.75 15.41 -1.41
C LEU A 59 14.69 14.82 -2.35
N LEU A 60 13.78 15.68 -2.80
CA LEU A 60 12.83 15.39 -3.87
C LEU A 60 13.22 16.24 -5.07
N ASP A 61 13.34 15.59 -6.22
CA ASP A 61 13.54 16.23 -7.50
C ASP A 61 12.24 16.11 -8.29
N PHE A 62 11.64 17.24 -8.62
CA PHE A 62 10.43 17.33 -9.42
C PHE A 62 10.75 17.99 -10.75
N ARG A 63 10.33 17.37 -11.85
CA ARG A 63 10.28 18.03 -13.15
C ARG A 63 9.00 18.84 -13.31
N LEU A 64 9.12 19.94 -14.04
CA LEU A 64 8.01 20.76 -14.49
C LEU A 64 7.45 20.15 -15.78
N VAL A 65 6.18 19.79 -15.75
CA VAL A 65 5.47 19.22 -16.90
C VAL A 65 4.29 20.14 -17.24
N PRO A 66 4.06 20.47 -18.52
CA PRO A 66 2.88 21.23 -18.91
C PRO A 66 1.58 20.56 -18.46
N ASP A 67 0.64 21.35 -17.94
CA ASP A 67 -0.67 20.88 -17.47
C ASP A 67 -1.82 21.36 -18.37
N GLY A 68 -1.76 20.99 -19.65
CA GLY A 68 -2.81 21.35 -20.63
C GLY A 68 -2.79 22.82 -21.06
N SER A 69 -3.85 23.24 -21.75
CA SER A 69 -3.94 24.54 -22.41
C SER A 69 -4.18 25.67 -21.41
N ASP A 70 -3.10 26.24 -20.88
CA ASP A 70 -2.96 27.67 -20.48
C ASP A 70 -1.56 28.01 -19.89
N GLY A 71 -0.49 27.29 -20.29
CA GLY A 71 0.87 27.60 -19.84
C GLY A 71 1.18 27.26 -18.37
N ASP A 72 0.24 26.58 -17.69
CA ASP A 72 0.43 26.10 -16.33
C ASP A 72 1.32 24.85 -16.29
N TYR A 73 2.11 24.72 -15.21
CA TYR A 73 2.99 23.59 -14.95
C TYR A 73 2.52 22.78 -13.75
N LYS A 74 2.67 21.46 -13.84
CA LYS A 74 2.53 20.55 -12.71
C LYS A 74 3.87 19.93 -12.33
N LEU A 75 4.06 19.69 -11.03
CA LEU A 75 5.25 19.04 -10.50
C LEU A 75 5.13 17.52 -10.57
N LYS A 76 5.97 16.86 -11.35
CA LYS A 76 6.05 15.39 -11.37
C LYS A 76 7.36 14.93 -10.77
N LEU A 77 7.31 14.00 -9.81
CA LEU A 77 8.53 13.50 -9.18
C LEU A 77 9.40 12.82 -10.26
N ALA A 78 10.61 13.33 -10.44
CA ALA A 78 11.61 12.80 -11.37
C ALA A 78 12.61 11.88 -10.66
N ALA A 79 13.09 12.27 -9.46
CA ALA A 79 14.06 11.50 -8.70
C ALA A 79 13.89 11.65 -7.18
N SER A 80 14.16 10.57 -6.46
CA SER A 80 14.39 10.61 -5.01
C SER A 80 15.06 9.32 -4.53
N ARG A 81 15.78 9.39 -3.41
CA ARG A 81 16.39 8.22 -2.78
C ARG A 81 15.37 7.49 -1.91
N PHE A 82 15.10 6.22 -2.18
CA PHE A 82 14.20 5.41 -1.35
C PHE A 82 14.95 4.32 -0.59
N CYS A 83 14.72 4.23 0.73
CA CYS A 83 15.41 3.26 1.58
C CYS A 83 14.93 1.82 1.41
N ARG A 84 13.68 1.63 0.95
CA ARG A 84 12.98 0.33 0.77
C ARG A 84 12.81 -0.53 2.02
N VAL A 85 13.03 0.03 3.21
CA VAL A 85 12.60 -0.62 4.46
C VAL A 85 11.08 -0.77 4.43
N ARG A 86 10.58 -1.98 4.71
CA ARG A 86 9.16 -2.37 4.58
C ARG A 86 8.21 -1.40 5.28
N HIS A 87 8.56 -1.00 6.49
CA HIS A 87 7.75 -0.13 7.33
C HIS A 87 8.18 1.34 7.29
N CYS A 88 9.04 1.73 6.35
CA CYS A 88 9.27 3.15 6.08
C CYS A 88 7.99 3.76 5.49
N PRO A 89 7.34 4.73 6.15
CA PRO A 89 6.09 5.34 5.70
C PRO A 89 6.17 5.88 4.26
N VAL A 90 7.28 6.54 3.89
CA VAL A 90 7.50 7.02 2.51
C VAL A 90 7.55 5.86 1.52
N CYS A 91 8.40 4.85 1.76
CA CYS A 91 8.54 3.73 0.80
C CYS A 91 7.26 2.90 0.70
N GLN A 92 6.56 2.69 1.82
CA GLN A 92 5.30 1.98 1.88
C GLN A 92 4.21 2.72 1.10
N TRP A 93 4.14 4.06 1.28
CA TRP A 93 3.31 4.94 0.46
C TRP A 93 3.53 4.77 -1.02
N ARG A 94 4.76 4.98 -1.46
CA ARG A 94 5.13 4.91 -2.87
C ARG A 94 4.90 3.51 -3.47
N ARG A 95 5.15 2.45 -2.69
CA ARG A 95 4.89 1.06 -3.11
C ARG A 95 3.40 0.82 -3.35
N SER A 96 2.54 1.28 -2.45
CA SER A 96 1.09 1.20 -2.66
C SER A 96 0.68 1.96 -3.92
N MET A 97 1.18 3.18 -4.14
CA MET A 97 0.88 3.93 -5.37
C MET A 97 1.28 3.16 -6.62
N LYS A 98 2.49 2.56 -6.65
CA LYS A 98 2.95 1.72 -7.77
C LYS A 98 2.08 0.49 -7.99
N TRP A 99 1.75 -0.25 -6.94
CA TRP A 99 0.85 -1.39 -7.06
C TRP A 99 -0.54 -0.99 -7.57
N LYS A 100 -1.06 0.15 -7.11
CA LYS A 100 -2.33 0.70 -7.60
C LYS A 100 -2.24 1.05 -9.07
N ALA A 101 -1.20 1.77 -9.50
CA ALA A 101 -0.98 2.11 -10.92
C ALA A 101 -0.90 0.86 -11.81
N LYS A 102 -0.11 -0.15 -11.41
CA LYS A 102 -0.08 -1.45 -12.10
C LYS A 102 -1.46 -2.09 -12.18
N ALA A 103 -2.19 -2.12 -11.08
CA ALA A 103 -3.54 -2.69 -11.05
C ALA A 103 -4.52 -1.90 -11.95
N TYR A 104 -4.45 -0.57 -11.98
CA TYR A 104 -5.24 0.29 -12.88
C TYR A 104 -4.97 -0.01 -14.36
N ASN A 105 -3.73 -0.34 -14.71
CA ASN A 105 -3.36 -0.71 -16.09
C ASN A 105 -3.79 -2.14 -16.47
N LEU A 106 -3.80 -3.07 -15.52
CA LEU A 106 -3.96 -4.50 -15.80
C LEU A 106 -5.41 -4.98 -15.68
N LEU A 107 -6.17 -4.52 -14.68
CA LEU A 107 -7.55 -4.95 -14.46
C LEU A 107 -8.51 -4.63 -15.62
N PRO A 108 -8.39 -3.53 -16.40
CA PRO A 108 -9.20 -3.31 -17.59
C PRO A 108 -9.04 -4.41 -18.63
N LYS A 109 -7.85 -5.01 -18.75
CA LYS A 109 -7.61 -6.16 -19.64
C LYS A 109 -8.45 -7.36 -19.20
N ILE A 110 -8.49 -7.63 -17.89
CA ILE A 110 -9.31 -8.71 -17.31
C ILE A 110 -10.80 -8.45 -17.52
N VAL A 111 -11.25 -7.20 -17.34
CA VAL A 111 -12.66 -6.81 -17.58
C VAL A 111 -13.04 -7.05 -19.05
N ARG A 112 -12.15 -6.74 -20.00
CA ARG A 112 -12.38 -6.98 -21.42
C ARG A 112 -12.42 -8.47 -21.78
N ASP A 113 -11.54 -9.29 -21.19
CA ASP A 113 -11.43 -10.72 -21.49
C ASP A 113 -12.54 -11.54 -20.79
N PHE A 114 -13.03 -11.04 -19.65
CA PHE A 114 -14.09 -11.66 -18.84
C PHE A 114 -15.32 -10.74 -18.66
N PRO A 115 -15.95 -10.24 -19.75
CA PRO A 115 -16.91 -9.13 -19.68
C PRO A 115 -18.22 -9.48 -18.98
N LYS A 116 -18.60 -10.76 -18.98
CA LYS A 116 -19.81 -11.26 -18.31
C LYS A 116 -19.56 -11.70 -16.86
N HIS A 117 -18.30 -11.79 -16.44
CA HIS A 117 -17.95 -12.21 -15.08
C HIS A 117 -18.24 -11.09 -14.09
N ARG A 118 -18.30 -11.45 -12.82
CA ARG A 118 -18.59 -10.50 -11.74
C ARG A 118 -17.48 -10.51 -10.72
N TRP A 119 -17.32 -9.39 -10.03
CA TRP A 119 -16.34 -9.23 -8.98
C TRP A 119 -17.00 -9.22 -7.60
N LEU A 120 -16.38 -9.89 -6.64
CA LEU A 120 -16.70 -9.79 -5.21
C LEU A 120 -15.51 -9.15 -4.49
N PHE A 121 -15.82 -8.24 -3.57
CA PHE A 121 -14.88 -7.84 -2.54
C PHE A 121 -15.16 -8.69 -1.30
N LEU A 122 -14.13 -9.30 -0.74
CA LEU A 122 -14.22 -10.15 0.44
C LEU A 122 -13.15 -9.74 1.45
N THR A 123 -13.54 -9.49 2.68
CA THR A 123 -12.63 -9.24 3.82
C THR A 123 -12.72 -10.41 4.79
N LEU A 124 -11.64 -11.16 4.96
CA LEU A 124 -11.55 -12.29 5.90
C LEU A 124 -10.80 -11.90 7.15
N THR A 125 -11.39 -12.11 8.33
CA THR A 125 -10.76 -11.78 9.62
C THR A 125 -10.64 -13.02 10.52
N VAL A 126 -9.89 -12.85 11.60
CA VAL A 126 -9.81 -13.76 12.77
C VAL A 126 -9.95 -12.92 14.04
N LYS A 127 -10.11 -13.56 15.21
CA LYS A 127 -9.98 -12.85 16.49
C LYS A 127 -8.59 -12.22 16.57
N ASN A 128 -8.50 -11.09 17.27
CA ASN A 128 -7.21 -10.46 17.52
C ASN A 128 -6.28 -11.44 18.22
N CYS A 129 -4.99 -11.33 17.93
CA CYS A 129 -3.94 -12.12 18.56
C CYS A 129 -2.95 -11.19 19.29
N PRO A 130 -2.20 -11.69 20.28
CA PRO A 130 -1.02 -10.97 20.78
C PRO A 130 -0.08 -10.64 19.62
N ILE A 131 0.57 -9.47 19.66
CA ILE A 131 1.48 -9.06 18.58
C ILE A 131 2.62 -10.08 18.37
N THR A 132 3.09 -10.71 19.44
CA THR A 132 4.10 -11.78 19.43
C THR A 132 3.66 -13.07 18.74
N GLU A 133 2.36 -13.26 18.51
CA GLU A 133 1.79 -14.44 17.82
C GLU A 133 1.37 -14.13 16.38
N LEU A 134 1.61 -12.92 15.89
CA LEU A 134 1.10 -12.46 14.60
C LEU A 134 1.58 -13.33 13.44
N ARG A 135 2.86 -13.71 13.39
CA ARG A 135 3.45 -14.55 12.34
C ARG A 135 2.77 -15.91 12.30
N ARG A 136 2.67 -16.57 13.46
CA ARG A 136 1.98 -17.86 13.60
C ARG A 136 0.53 -17.76 13.14
N THR A 137 -0.16 -16.68 13.52
CA THR A 137 -1.55 -16.42 13.13
C THR A 137 -1.68 -16.24 11.62
N LEU A 138 -0.80 -15.45 10.99
CA LEU A 138 -0.78 -15.23 9.55
C LEU A 138 -0.45 -16.52 8.78
N ASP A 139 0.50 -17.32 9.24
CA ASP A 139 0.85 -18.60 8.63
C ASP A 139 -0.33 -19.59 8.69
N TRP A 140 -1.01 -19.63 9.83
CA TRP A 140 -2.25 -20.40 9.99
C TRP A 140 -3.37 -19.90 9.05
N MET A 141 -3.58 -18.58 8.96
CA MET A 141 -4.55 -17.99 8.03
C MET A 141 -4.19 -18.29 6.57
N ASN A 142 -2.91 -18.30 6.20
CA ASN A 142 -2.44 -18.68 4.86
C ASN A 142 -2.71 -20.16 4.55
N VAL A 143 -2.54 -21.06 5.52
CA VAL A 143 -2.93 -22.46 5.41
C VAL A 143 -4.45 -22.58 5.22
N ALA A 144 -5.23 -21.84 6.00
CA ALA A 144 -6.69 -21.80 5.87
C ALA A 144 -7.13 -21.26 4.50
N TRP A 145 -6.48 -20.22 3.99
CA TRP A 145 -6.69 -19.69 2.64
C TRP A 145 -6.47 -20.75 1.57
N ARG A 146 -5.36 -21.51 1.64
CA ARG A 146 -5.09 -22.61 0.70
C ARG A 146 -6.18 -23.69 0.73
N ARG A 147 -6.78 -23.97 1.90
CA ARG A 147 -7.93 -24.88 1.99
C ARG A 147 -9.18 -24.24 1.39
N PHE A 148 -9.40 -22.97 1.68
CA PHE A 148 -10.56 -22.17 1.26
C PHE A 148 -10.71 -22.16 -0.26
N ILE A 149 -9.66 -21.80 -0.99
CA ILE A 149 -9.67 -21.74 -2.46
C ILE A 149 -9.77 -23.12 -3.13
N LYS A 150 -9.52 -24.21 -2.41
CA LYS A 150 -9.61 -25.59 -2.91
C LYS A 150 -10.97 -26.25 -2.63
N ARG A 151 -11.88 -25.57 -1.93
CA ARG A 151 -13.21 -26.13 -1.66
C ARG A 151 -14.04 -26.15 -2.93
N LYS A 152 -14.79 -27.23 -3.17
CA LYS A 152 -15.70 -27.35 -4.32
C LYS A 152 -16.72 -26.20 -4.40
N VAL A 153 -17.12 -25.66 -3.24
CA VAL A 153 -18.07 -24.55 -3.14
C VAL A 153 -17.44 -23.17 -3.36
N PHE A 154 -16.11 -23.07 -3.46
CA PHE A 154 -15.44 -21.79 -3.67
C PHE A 154 -15.74 -21.29 -5.10
N PRO A 155 -16.38 -20.12 -5.26
CA PRO A 155 -16.98 -19.73 -6.55
C PRO A 155 -16.03 -19.00 -7.49
N ALA A 156 -14.85 -18.57 -7.02
CA ALA A 156 -13.97 -17.70 -7.79
C ALA A 156 -13.05 -18.49 -8.73
N ILE A 157 -12.98 -18.05 -9.98
CA ILE A 157 -12.08 -18.58 -11.01
C ILE A 157 -10.72 -17.86 -11.03
N GLY A 158 -10.64 -16.71 -10.38
CA GLY A 158 -9.42 -15.92 -10.22
C GLY A 158 -9.56 -14.95 -9.06
N TRP A 159 -8.43 -14.56 -8.47
CA TRP A 159 -8.42 -13.70 -7.30
C TRP A 159 -7.09 -12.98 -7.09
N VAL A 160 -7.16 -11.88 -6.36
CA VAL A 160 -6.02 -11.21 -5.72
C VAL A 160 -6.35 -11.03 -4.24
N ARG A 161 -5.36 -11.23 -3.39
CA ARG A 161 -5.48 -11.10 -1.93
C ARG A 161 -4.33 -10.28 -1.39
N SER A 162 -4.64 -9.31 -0.55
CA SER A 162 -3.68 -8.55 0.26
C SER A 162 -3.84 -8.85 1.75
N THR A 163 -2.78 -8.67 2.52
CA THR A 163 -2.74 -8.80 3.98
C THR A 163 -2.60 -7.44 4.63
N GLU A 164 -3.52 -7.10 5.54
CA GLU A 164 -3.46 -5.90 6.39
C GLU A 164 -3.45 -6.32 7.88
N VAL A 165 -2.74 -5.55 8.70
CA VAL A 165 -2.65 -5.70 10.16
C VAL A 165 -2.97 -4.35 10.78
N THR A 166 -3.99 -4.32 11.66
CA THR A 166 -4.36 -3.14 12.45
C THR A 166 -4.00 -3.36 13.92
N ARG A 167 -3.59 -2.31 14.63
CA ARG A 167 -3.37 -2.35 16.08
C ARG A 167 -4.69 -2.13 16.84
N GLY A 168 -5.05 -3.08 17.69
CA GLY A 168 -6.15 -2.97 18.65
C GLY A 168 -5.90 -1.88 19.69
N LYS A 169 -6.97 -1.40 20.34
CA LYS A 169 -6.85 -0.39 21.41
C LYS A 169 -6.00 -0.92 22.58
N ASP A 170 -6.14 -2.21 22.87
CA ASP A 170 -5.41 -2.99 23.87
C ASP A 170 -3.99 -3.42 23.43
N GLY A 171 -3.55 -3.06 22.21
CA GLY A 171 -2.25 -3.48 21.68
C GLY A 171 -2.24 -4.85 21.00
N SER A 172 -3.37 -5.55 20.96
CA SER A 172 -3.50 -6.78 20.16
C SER A 172 -3.35 -6.47 18.66
N ALA A 173 -2.96 -7.47 17.87
CA ALA A 173 -2.88 -7.37 16.42
C ALA A 173 -4.15 -7.95 15.77
N HIS A 174 -4.68 -7.23 14.78
CA HIS A 174 -5.84 -7.64 13.98
C HIS A 174 -5.43 -7.93 12.53
N PRO A 175 -4.95 -9.15 12.22
CA PRO A 175 -4.65 -9.55 10.85
C PRO A 175 -5.93 -9.86 10.08
N HIS A 176 -6.00 -9.37 8.85
CA HIS A 176 -7.11 -9.63 7.94
C HIS A 176 -6.65 -9.65 6.48
N PHE A 177 -7.45 -10.31 5.64
CA PHE A 177 -7.22 -10.38 4.21
C PHE A 177 -8.28 -9.58 3.47
N HIS A 178 -7.86 -8.71 2.57
CA HIS A 178 -8.73 -8.13 1.56
C HIS A 178 -8.55 -8.90 0.26
N CYS A 179 -9.66 -9.32 -0.34
CA CYS A 179 -9.69 -10.16 -1.52
C CYS A 179 -10.58 -9.54 -2.58
N LEU A 180 -10.11 -9.55 -3.81
CA LEU A 180 -10.95 -9.29 -4.99
C LEU A 180 -11.07 -10.61 -5.77
N LEU A 181 -12.30 -11.10 -5.91
CA LEU A 181 -12.61 -12.41 -6.47
C LEU A 181 -13.39 -12.28 -7.79
N LEU A 182 -12.95 -12.94 -8.84
CA LEU A 182 -13.66 -13.04 -10.12
C LEU A 182 -14.53 -14.30 -10.14
N VAL A 183 -15.84 -14.14 -10.25
CA VAL A 183 -16.83 -15.24 -10.28
C VAL A 183 -17.54 -15.31 -11.63
N SER A 184 -17.97 -16.51 -12.00
CA SER A 184 -18.65 -16.77 -13.29
C SER A 184 -19.97 -15.99 -13.45
N PRO A 185 -20.43 -15.72 -14.69
CA PRO A 185 -21.60 -14.87 -14.96
C PRO A 185 -22.89 -15.30 -14.23
N GLY A 186 -23.08 -16.61 -14.08
CA GLY A 186 -24.25 -17.20 -13.42
C GLY A 186 -24.19 -17.23 -11.90
N TYR A 187 -23.12 -16.72 -11.25
CA TYR A 187 -22.93 -16.85 -9.80
C TYR A 187 -24.13 -16.37 -8.98
N PHE A 188 -24.69 -15.19 -9.30
CA PHE A 188 -25.80 -14.61 -8.53
C PHE A 188 -27.18 -15.19 -8.86
N ALA A 189 -27.32 -15.86 -10.01
CA ALA A 189 -28.58 -16.47 -10.44
C ALA A 189 -28.61 -17.99 -10.20
N GLY A 190 -27.45 -18.58 -9.91
CA GLY A 190 -27.26 -20.02 -9.84
C GLY A 190 -27.32 -20.57 -8.41
N LYS A 191 -27.38 -21.91 -8.34
CA LYS A 191 -27.33 -22.68 -7.09
C LYS A 191 -26.01 -22.55 -6.33
N ASN A 192 -24.98 -22.00 -6.98
CA ASN A 192 -23.64 -21.82 -6.42
C ASN A 192 -23.45 -20.48 -5.71
N TYR A 193 -24.49 -19.63 -5.63
CA TYR A 193 -24.44 -18.40 -4.86
C TYR A 193 -24.25 -18.70 -3.37
N LEU A 194 -23.23 -18.09 -2.77
CA LEU A 194 -23.00 -18.18 -1.32
C LEU A 194 -23.52 -16.91 -0.64
N LYS A 195 -24.51 -17.09 0.24
CA LYS A 195 -24.96 -16.07 1.19
C LYS A 195 -23.86 -15.79 2.23
N GLN A 196 -23.90 -14.61 2.85
CA GLN A 196 -22.95 -14.17 3.88
C GLN A 196 -22.64 -15.26 4.93
N PHE A 197 -23.67 -15.89 5.50
CA PHE A 197 -23.48 -16.92 6.54
C PHE A 197 -22.74 -18.16 6.01
N GLN A 198 -22.91 -18.51 4.73
CA GLN A 198 -22.23 -19.65 4.11
C GLN A 198 -20.74 -19.34 3.90
N TRP A 199 -20.39 -18.08 3.58
CA TRP A 199 -19.01 -17.63 3.58
C TRP A 199 -18.39 -17.73 4.98
N VAL A 200 -19.13 -17.33 6.02
CA VAL A 200 -18.67 -17.39 7.42
C VAL A 200 -18.39 -18.84 7.81
N GLU A 201 -19.32 -19.75 7.56
CA GLU A 201 -19.14 -21.18 7.82
C GLU A 201 -17.98 -21.78 7.01
N LEU A 202 -17.84 -21.39 5.75
CA LEU A 202 -16.76 -21.87 4.88
C LEU A 202 -15.39 -21.44 5.44
N TRP A 203 -15.27 -20.17 5.84
CA TRP A 203 -14.04 -19.65 6.41
C TRP A 203 -13.74 -20.28 7.78
N GLN A 204 -14.75 -20.37 8.66
CA GLN A 204 -14.67 -21.05 9.95
C GLN A 204 -14.14 -22.49 9.81
N LYS A 205 -14.72 -23.28 8.89
CA LYS A 205 -14.31 -24.66 8.62
C LYS A 205 -12.88 -24.75 8.07
N CYS A 206 -12.44 -23.77 7.28
CA CYS A 206 -11.07 -23.74 6.72
C CYS A 206 -10.02 -23.35 7.77
N LEU A 207 -10.38 -22.43 8.67
CA LEU A 207 -9.60 -22.05 9.85
C LEU A 207 -9.53 -23.18 10.88
N ARG A 208 -10.58 -23.98 11.01
CA ARG A 208 -10.76 -25.01 12.07
C ARG A 208 -10.87 -24.39 13.46
N ILE A 209 -11.78 -23.43 13.58
CA ILE A 209 -12.13 -22.74 14.84
C ILE A 209 -13.55 -23.07 15.27
N ASP A 210 -13.79 -22.92 16.56
CA ASP A 210 -15.06 -23.16 17.24
C ASP A 210 -15.98 -21.91 17.31
N TYR A 211 -15.46 -20.72 16.96
CA TYR A 211 -16.22 -19.48 16.92
C TYR A 211 -16.58 -19.06 15.48
N LYS A 212 -17.65 -18.27 15.32
CA LYS A 212 -18.01 -17.66 14.03
C LYS A 212 -17.12 -16.43 13.76
N PRO A 213 -16.25 -16.45 12.72
CA PRO A 213 -15.46 -15.28 12.37
C PRO A 213 -16.33 -14.19 11.74
N ILE A 214 -15.88 -12.94 11.83
CA ILE A 214 -16.50 -11.83 11.11
C ILE A 214 -15.87 -11.75 9.72
N LEU A 215 -16.69 -11.53 8.71
CA LEU A 215 -16.23 -11.21 7.37
C LEU A 215 -17.20 -10.23 6.72
N ASP A 216 -16.74 -9.58 5.66
CA ASP A 216 -17.57 -8.80 4.75
C ASP A 216 -17.46 -9.40 3.36
N VAL A 217 -18.58 -9.67 2.68
CA VAL A 217 -18.57 -10.00 1.25
C VAL A 217 -19.61 -9.17 0.53
N ARG A 218 -19.18 -8.46 -0.52
CA ARG A 218 -20.05 -7.59 -1.31
C ARG A 218 -19.77 -7.69 -2.79
N PRO A 219 -20.79 -7.69 -3.65
CA PRO A 219 -20.59 -7.59 -5.09
C PRO A 219 -20.09 -6.20 -5.47
N VAL A 220 -19.20 -6.14 -6.46
CA VAL A 220 -18.95 -4.87 -7.17
C VAL A 220 -20.22 -4.50 -7.93
N LYS A 221 -20.72 -3.29 -7.67
CA LYS A 221 -21.96 -2.77 -8.28
C LYS A 221 -21.84 -2.83 -9.81
N ARG A 222 -22.95 -3.16 -10.48
CA ARG A 222 -23.00 -3.12 -11.94
C ARG A 222 -22.81 -1.67 -12.40
N GLY A 223 -21.99 -1.43 -13.41
CA GLY A 223 -21.61 -0.09 -13.85
C GLY A 223 -20.43 0.52 -13.08
N SER A 224 -20.10 0.00 -11.89
CA SER A 224 -18.83 0.32 -11.22
C SER A 224 -17.72 -0.59 -11.74
N GLN A 225 -16.51 -0.04 -11.82
CA GLN A 225 -15.36 -0.83 -12.25
C GLN A 225 -14.71 -1.47 -11.02
N PRO A 226 -14.11 -2.68 -11.14
CA PRO A 226 -13.31 -3.26 -10.04
C PRO A 226 -12.17 -2.34 -9.59
N MET A 227 -11.81 -1.36 -10.43
CA MET A 227 -10.84 -0.31 -10.18
C MET A 227 -11.17 0.52 -8.93
N ASP A 228 -12.45 0.69 -8.64
CA ASP A 228 -12.93 1.48 -7.49
C ASP A 228 -12.51 0.83 -6.16
N LEU A 229 -12.17 -0.45 -6.17
CA LEU A 229 -11.73 -1.21 -5.00
C LEU A 229 -10.21 -1.30 -4.86
N ILE A 230 -9.44 -0.88 -5.87
CA ILE A 230 -7.98 -0.86 -5.80
C ILE A 230 -7.47 -0.11 -4.55
N PRO A 231 -7.99 1.07 -4.19
CA PRO A 231 -7.47 1.83 -3.06
C PRO A 231 -7.55 1.08 -1.73
N GLU A 232 -8.61 0.29 -1.55
CA GLU A 232 -8.85 -0.54 -0.37
C GLU A 232 -8.04 -1.85 -0.44
N LEU A 233 -8.05 -2.51 -1.60
CA LEU A 233 -7.34 -3.78 -1.81
C LEU A 233 -5.81 -3.63 -1.69
N LEU A 234 -5.22 -2.64 -2.34
CA LEU A 234 -3.76 -2.48 -2.45
C LEU A 234 -3.23 -1.39 -1.52
N LYS A 235 -3.79 -1.32 -0.32
CA LYS A 235 -3.32 -0.45 0.75
C LYS A 235 -2.01 -0.95 1.35
N TYR A 236 -1.43 -0.12 2.20
CA TYR A 236 -0.37 -0.48 3.12
C TYR A 236 -0.75 -1.68 3.99
N CYS A 237 0.22 -2.55 4.24
CA CYS A 237 0.02 -3.66 5.17
C CYS A 237 -0.30 -3.19 6.59
N VAL A 238 0.20 -2.03 7.01
CA VAL A 238 -0.03 -1.45 8.35
C VAL A 238 -0.19 0.06 8.19
N LYS A 239 -1.10 0.67 8.96
CA LYS A 239 -1.30 2.14 8.96
C LYS A 239 -0.17 2.85 9.70
N GLU A 240 0.24 4.00 9.21
CA GLU A 240 1.26 4.82 9.87
C GLU A 240 0.91 5.23 11.29
N SER A 241 -0.37 5.51 11.56
CA SER A 241 -0.86 5.80 12.89
C SER A 241 -0.54 4.70 13.89
N ASP A 242 -0.57 3.44 13.44
CA ASP A 242 -0.31 2.27 14.29
C ASP A 242 1.19 2.09 14.47
N MET A 243 1.99 2.34 13.43
CA MET A 243 3.45 2.25 13.45
C MET A 243 4.10 3.28 14.39
N VAL A 244 3.57 4.50 14.46
CA VAL A 244 4.19 5.57 15.27
C VAL A 244 3.71 5.61 16.72
N LYS A 245 2.65 4.85 17.07
CA LYS A 245 1.98 4.96 18.36
C LYS A 245 2.76 4.34 19.53
N ASP A 246 3.44 3.23 19.28
CA ASP A 246 4.02 2.38 20.32
C ASP A 246 5.27 1.71 19.76
N LYS A 247 6.43 1.99 20.38
CA LYS A 247 7.74 1.54 19.90
C LYS A 247 7.84 0.01 19.94
N ASP A 248 7.52 -0.59 21.08
CA ASP A 248 7.74 -2.03 21.32
C ASP A 248 6.81 -2.86 20.44
N TRP A 249 5.55 -2.42 20.33
CA TRP A 249 4.60 -3.05 19.40
C TRP A 249 5.08 -2.97 17.95
N PHE A 250 5.67 -1.85 17.54
CA PHE A 250 6.17 -1.64 16.18
C PHE A 250 7.41 -2.49 15.86
N LEU A 251 8.32 -2.64 16.82
CA LEU A 251 9.50 -3.51 16.67
C LEU A 251 9.06 -4.97 16.54
N GLU A 252 8.14 -5.41 17.40
CA GLU A 252 7.59 -6.76 17.33
C GLU A 252 6.83 -6.99 16.01
N LEU A 253 6.02 -6.03 15.56
CA LEU A 253 5.38 -6.08 14.23
C LEU A 253 6.43 -6.27 13.12
N THR A 254 7.55 -5.53 13.19
CA THR A 254 8.63 -5.62 12.19
C THR A 254 9.22 -7.03 12.15
N HIS A 255 9.47 -7.63 13.31
CA HIS A 255 9.96 -8.99 13.43
C HIS A 255 8.96 -10.00 12.84
N GLN A 256 7.69 -9.91 13.25
CA GLN A 256 6.63 -10.84 12.86
C GLN A 256 6.30 -10.78 11.35
N MET A 257 6.41 -9.59 10.75
CA MET A 257 6.16 -9.35 9.33
C MET A 257 7.40 -9.56 8.43
N HIS A 258 8.55 -9.95 9.00
CA HIS A 258 9.79 -10.09 8.27
C HIS A 258 9.67 -11.12 7.13
N LYS A 259 10.10 -10.73 5.92
CA LYS A 259 10.03 -11.52 4.66
C LYS A 259 8.63 -11.99 4.25
N MET A 260 7.56 -11.48 4.86
CA MET A 260 6.19 -11.86 4.48
C MET A 260 5.79 -11.29 3.12
N ARG A 261 5.22 -12.12 2.25
CA ARG A 261 4.55 -11.67 1.02
C ARG A 261 3.13 -11.23 1.37
N CYS A 262 2.84 -9.93 1.22
CA CYS A 262 1.55 -9.36 1.62
C CYS A 262 0.53 -9.33 0.48
N VAL A 263 0.94 -9.45 -0.78
CA VAL A 263 0.05 -9.49 -1.95
C VAL A 263 0.29 -10.79 -2.72
N VAL A 264 -0.77 -11.52 -3.02
CA VAL A 264 -0.73 -12.77 -3.77
C VAL A 264 -1.91 -12.85 -4.74
N THR A 265 -1.72 -13.55 -5.84
CA THR A 265 -2.70 -13.73 -6.91
C THR A 265 -2.92 -15.20 -7.22
N GLY A 266 -4.07 -15.53 -7.83
CA GLY A 266 -4.39 -16.91 -8.19
C GLY A 266 -5.51 -17.04 -9.22
N GLY A 267 -5.64 -18.25 -9.76
CA GLY A 267 -6.56 -18.57 -10.85
C GLY A 267 -6.27 -17.74 -12.10
N VAL A 268 -7.29 -17.46 -12.91
CA VAL A 268 -7.14 -16.74 -14.19
C VAL A 268 -6.56 -15.32 -14.04
N VAL A 269 -6.73 -14.70 -12.86
CA VAL A 269 -6.22 -13.35 -12.56
C VAL A 269 -4.70 -13.33 -12.43
N LYS A 270 -4.08 -14.46 -12.06
CA LYS A 270 -2.62 -14.56 -11.86
C LYS A 270 -1.84 -14.23 -13.13
N GLU A 271 -2.30 -14.68 -14.29
CA GLU A 271 -1.62 -14.44 -15.58
C GLU A 271 -1.55 -12.94 -15.91
N TYR A 272 -2.45 -12.13 -15.37
CA TYR A 272 -2.46 -10.68 -15.57
C TYR A 272 -1.73 -9.93 -14.46
N LEU A 273 -1.86 -10.39 -13.21
CA LEU A 273 -1.46 -9.65 -12.02
C LEU A 273 -0.25 -10.23 -11.28
N LYS A 274 0.44 -11.23 -11.84
CA LYS A 274 1.61 -11.86 -11.21
C LYS A 274 2.66 -10.85 -10.76
N GLU A 275 2.88 -9.80 -11.55
CA GLU A 275 3.81 -8.71 -11.22
C GLU A 275 3.45 -7.94 -9.94
N LEU A 276 2.20 -7.99 -9.47
CA LEU A 276 1.81 -7.38 -8.19
C LEU A 276 2.39 -8.15 -6.98
N GLU A 277 2.83 -9.39 -7.17
CA GLU A 277 3.49 -10.17 -6.11
C GLU A 277 4.96 -9.77 -5.89
N GLU A 278 5.51 -9.00 -6.82
CA GLU A 278 6.91 -8.58 -6.83
C GLU A 278 7.05 -7.15 -6.29
N GLU A 279 8.22 -6.87 -5.72
CA GLU A 279 8.56 -5.54 -5.27
C GLU A 279 8.79 -4.63 -6.49
N PRO A 280 8.13 -3.46 -6.59
CA PRO A 280 8.32 -2.56 -7.73
C PRO A 280 9.79 -2.17 -7.90
N GLU A 281 10.32 -2.23 -9.12
CA GLU A 281 11.71 -1.89 -9.41
C GLU A 281 12.04 -0.43 -9.11
N ASP A 282 11.10 0.49 -9.32
CA ASP A 282 11.19 1.90 -8.92
C ASP A 282 9.99 2.31 -8.05
N LEU A 283 10.12 3.45 -7.35
CA LEU A 283 9.08 4.02 -6.49
C LEU A 283 8.65 5.44 -6.95
N ILE A 284 9.02 5.84 -8.15
CA ILE A 284 8.83 7.21 -8.69
C ILE A 284 7.56 7.31 -9.53
N GLY A 285 7.12 6.20 -10.14
CA GLY A 285 6.01 6.24 -11.10
C GLY A 285 6.59 6.41 -12.50
N ASP A 286 5.99 5.74 -13.47
CA ASP A 286 6.24 6.07 -14.87
C ASP A 286 4.87 6.17 -15.52
N ASP A 287 4.63 7.30 -16.18
CA ASP A 287 3.32 7.66 -16.74
C ASP A 287 3.37 7.68 -18.28
N GLY A 288 4.49 7.25 -18.88
CA GLY A 288 4.68 7.17 -20.32
C GLY A 288 5.72 8.14 -20.87
N GLU A 289 6.37 7.72 -21.96
CA GLU A 289 7.43 8.42 -22.67
C GLU A 289 6.92 9.68 -23.38
N GLY A 290 7.70 10.77 -23.33
CA GLY A 290 7.53 11.96 -24.17
C GLY A 290 7.20 13.28 -23.46
N GLU A 291 7.24 13.34 -22.12
CA GLU A 291 7.06 14.62 -21.42
C GLU A 291 8.27 15.53 -21.63
N VAL A 292 8.01 16.76 -22.09
CA VAL A 292 9.02 17.82 -22.26
C VAL A 292 9.60 18.16 -20.88
N ASP A 293 10.92 18.06 -20.75
CA ASP A 293 11.62 18.48 -19.54
C ASP A 293 11.87 19.98 -19.59
N GLU A 294 10.94 20.75 -19.03
CA GLU A 294 11.01 22.23 -19.04
C GLU A 294 11.74 22.79 -17.81
N GLY A 295 12.34 21.92 -16.99
CA GLY A 295 13.15 22.29 -15.84
C GLY A 295 12.84 21.48 -14.59
N HIS A 296 13.73 21.61 -13.61
CA HIS A 296 13.68 20.87 -12.35
C HIS A 296 13.54 21.80 -11.14
N MET A 297 12.77 21.35 -10.16
CA MET A 297 12.64 21.96 -8.85
C MET A 297 13.03 20.96 -7.77
N TYR A 298 13.98 21.37 -6.93
CA TYR A 298 14.50 20.54 -5.86
C TYR A 298 13.92 20.97 -4.52
N PHE A 299 13.53 20.00 -3.70
CA PHE A 299 12.97 20.24 -2.37
C PHE A 299 13.67 19.38 -1.32
N GLY A 300 14.29 20.04 -0.33
CA GLY A 300 14.98 19.41 0.78
C GLY A 300 14.11 19.31 2.03
N TRP A 301 14.19 18.19 2.74
CA TRP A 301 13.45 17.99 3.98
C TRP A 301 14.01 18.85 5.13
N ARG A 302 13.17 19.72 5.71
CA ARG A 302 13.48 20.51 6.91
C ARG A 302 12.85 19.85 8.13
N LYS A 303 13.63 18.99 8.80
CA LYS A 303 13.15 18.15 9.92
C LYS A 303 12.51 18.91 11.09
N GLN A 304 13.03 20.11 11.41
CA GLN A 304 12.48 20.94 12.49
C GLN A 304 11.07 21.46 12.16
N GLU A 305 10.86 21.82 10.90
CA GLU A 305 9.60 22.38 10.40
C GLU A 305 8.61 21.30 9.96
N LYS A 306 9.13 20.10 9.66
CA LYS A 306 8.40 18.98 9.06
C LYS A 306 7.80 19.34 7.70
N LEU A 307 8.56 20.09 6.91
CA LEU A 307 8.20 20.51 5.56
C LEU A 307 9.35 20.30 4.58
N TYR A 308 9.02 20.01 3.33
CA TYR A 308 9.96 20.11 2.21
C TYR A 308 10.05 21.56 1.72
N ARG A 309 11.23 22.17 1.78
CA ARG A 309 11.48 23.53 1.26
C ARG A 309 12.28 23.49 -0.03
N LYS A 310 11.98 24.41 -0.95
CA LYS A 310 12.76 24.58 -2.18
C LYS A 310 14.24 24.81 -1.84
N VAL A 311 15.13 24.16 -2.58
CA VAL A 311 16.58 24.32 -2.46
C VAL A 311 17.20 24.52 -3.84
N GLU A 312 18.33 25.21 -3.88
CA GLU A 312 19.19 25.26 -5.07
C GLU A 312 20.08 24.02 -5.09
N ARG A 313 20.42 23.56 -6.29
CA ARG A 313 21.31 22.42 -6.49
C ARG A 313 22.71 22.89 -6.82
#